data_AF-W9CDG5-F1
#
_entry.id   AF-W9CDG5-F1
#
_cell.length_a   1.000
_cell.length_b   1.000
_cell.length_c   1.000
_cell.angle_alpha   90.00
_cell.angle_beta   90.00
_cell.angle_gamma   90.00
#
_symmetry.space_group_name_H-M   'P 1'
#
loop_
_entity.id
_entity.type
_entity.pdbx_description
1 polymer ?
#
loop_
_entity_poly.entity_id
_entity_poly.type
_entity_poly.pdbx_seq_one_letter_code
_entity_poly.pdbx_strand_id
1 'polypeptide(L)'
;MSIPSCSICSVCFVFQSPGLLCASCKSISYCSSKCQKLDWFLHKVLCKDFASLAPRPSDDHRLAFYFPLDSDKPKLQWVWRPRTRHPEGGENIIELPNVEVLLRARDHTETIQIKIPLDSRRSAEDHTLTIFCHRGYLSDGADLNQSVIYMIARNKWPWTGPLLVLREDHPDCYSTSSDVVSADFRVVIQFLKDRCKYQQEEIKDPESPQGIVLRCMGDVSLVQGIFSTAVLRISASDPIHELEPTNVSRQMELPLLIRKYPREGSRYHDLHEIWFENESGAALNLDIRPDSETWGKALPEWQKDPGTIMVMRQDRRDITMEQVSAIVEFLKCRAETMNKVVMDRLAREQFVRHTFTKECFEKFLFDVFIPALLDGSAGFIYRKLKSPYSN
;
A
#
# COMPACT_ATOMS: atom_id res chain seq x y z
N MET A 1 3.09 -28.53 -12.85
CA MET A 1 4.39 -28.24 -13.48
C MET A 1 5.49 -28.47 -12.45
N SER A 2 6.54 -29.19 -12.81
CA SER A 2 7.66 -29.50 -11.90
C SER A 2 8.91 -28.73 -12.34
N ILE A 3 9.48 -27.92 -11.45
CA ILE A 3 10.79 -27.29 -11.69
C ILE A 3 11.87 -28.38 -11.69
N PRO A 4 12.88 -28.32 -12.58
CA PRO A 4 14.00 -29.27 -12.57
C PRO A 4 14.75 -29.28 -11.24
N SER A 5 15.30 -30.45 -10.89
CA SER A 5 16.08 -30.68 -9.65
C SER A 5 17.29 -29.74 -9.50
N CYS A 6 17.76 -29.20 -10.61
CA CYS A 6 18.76 -28.16 -10.69
C CYS A 6 18.10 -26.82 -11.01
N SER A 7 18.09 -25.88 -10.06
CA SER A 7 17.34 -24.64 -10.20
C SER A 7 17.98 -23.48 -9.45
N ILE A 8 17.68 -22.27 -9.93
CA ILE A 8 18.09 -21.02 -9.29
C ILE A 8 17.19 -20.78 -8.08
N CYS A 9 17.80 -20.40 -6.95
CA CYS A 9 17.07 -20.01 -5.75
C CYS A 9 16.20 -18.79 -6.04
N SER A 10 14.90 -18.87 -5.77
CA SER A 10 13.97 -17.77 -6.04
C SER A 10 14.19 -16.54 -5.16
N VAL A 11 15.01 -16.62 -4.10
CA VAL A 11 15.29 -15.49 -3.19
C VAL A 11 16.62 -14.83 -3.47
N CYS A 12 17.70 -15.61 -3.52
CA CYS A 12 19.06 -15.07 -3.65
C CYS A 12 19.66 -15.25 -5.04
N PHE A 13 18.92 -15.86 -5.97
CA PHE A 13 19.33 -16.09 -7.35
C PHE A 13 20.61 -16.92 -7.53
N VAL A 14 21.07 -17.58 -6.46
CA VAL A 14 22.19 -18.52 -6.52
C VAL A 14 21.71 -19.84 -7.14
N PHE A 15 22.47 -20.35 -8.10
CA PHE A 15 22.26 -21.66 -8.69
C PHE A 15 22.61 -22.78 -7.69
N GLN A 16 21.71 -23.75 -7.53
CA GLN A 16 21.91 -24.88 -6.62
C GLN A 16 21.52 -26.20 -7.29
N SER A 17 22.33 -27.23 -7.05
CA SER A 17 22.02 -28.63 -7.40
C SER A 17 22.37 -29.56 -6.23
N PRO A 18 21.41 -30.30 -5.64
CA PRO A 18 19.97 -30.19 -5.87
C PRO A 18 19.38 -28.94 -5.19
N GLY A 19 18.38 -28.34 -5.82
CA GLY A 19 17.56 -27.30 -5.19
C GLY A 19 16.52 -27.88 -4.21
N LEU A 20 16.20 -27.13 -3.15
CA LEU A 20 15.13 -27.44 -2.22
C LEU A 20 13.79 -26.99 -2.81
N LEU A 21 13.06 -27.92 -3.43
CA LEU A 21 11.71 -27.67 -3.94
C LEU A 21 10.69 -27.53 -2.80
N CYS A 22 9.70 -26.66 -2.99
CA CYS A 22 8.55 -26.63 -2.08
C CYS A 22 7.78 -27.96 -2.18
N ALA A 23 7.64 -28.64 -1.04
CA ALA A 23 6.99 -29.95 -0.96
C ALA A 23 5.51 -29.93 -1.37
N SER A 24 4.83 -28.79 -1.17
CA SER A 24 3.42 -28.62 -1.51
C SER A 24 3.21 -28.38 -3.01
N CYS A 25 3.70 -27.26 -3.53
CA CYS A 25 3.37 -26.83 -4.90
C CYS A 25 4.33 -27.32 -5.98
N LYS A 26 5.57 -27.67 -5.63
CA LYS A 26 6.66 -28.06 -6.55
C LYS A 26 6.96 -27.05 -7.69
N SER A 27 6.43 -25.83 -7.58
CA SER A 27 6.53 -24.73 -8.55
C SER A 27 7.53 -23.64 -8.12
N ILE A 28 8.34 -23.90 -7.09
CA ILE A 28 9.40 -23.01 -6.61
C ILE A 28 10.56 -23.82 -5.98
N SER A 29 11.78 -23.27 -6.05
CA SER A 29 13.01 -23.88 -5.55
C SER A 29 13.89 -22.90 -4.78
N TYR A 30 14.60 -23.39 -3.76
CA TYR A 30 15.47 -22.60 -2.89
C TYR A 30 16.83 -23.27 -2.73
N CYS A 31 17.88 -22.49 -2.46
CA CYS A 31 19.18 -23.08 -2.09
C CYS A 31 19.20 -23.62 -0.65
N SER A 32 18.26 -23.18 0.21
CA SER A 32 18.22 -23.55 1.63
C SER A 32 16.84 -23.32 2.25
N SER A 33 16.59 -23.98 3.39
CA SER A 33 15.39 -23.74 4.23
C SER A 33 15.32 -22.30 4.75
N LYS A 34 16.46 -21.62 4.91
CA LYS A 34 16.50 -20.19 5.24
C LYS A 34 15.86 -19.35 4.13
N CYS A 35 16.25 -19.57 2.87
CA CYS A 35 15.63 -18.87 1.74
C CYS A 35 14.14 -19.22 1.59
N GLN A 36 13.76 -20.48 1.81
CA GLN A 36 12.35 -20.87 1.82
C GLN A 36 11.54 -20.12 2.90
N LYS A 37 12.05 -20.04 4.14
CA LYS A 37 11.39 -19.29 5.23
C LYS A 37 11.30 -17.80 4.92
N LEU A 38 12.36 -17.22 4.36
CA LEU A 38 12.37 -15.82 3.92
C LEU A 38 11.35 -15.55 2.83
N ASP A 39 11.07 -16.52 1.95
CA ASP A 39 10.07 -16.37 0.89
C ASP A 39 8.64 -16.66 1.33
N TRP A 40 8.46 -17.33 2.47
CA TRP A 40 7.18 -17.89 2.87
C TRP A 40 6.05 -16.87 2.91
N PHE A 41 6.31 -15.63 3.35
CA PHE A 41 5.30 -14.58 3.42
C PHE A 41 4.64 -14.30 2.06
N LEU A 42 5.42 -14.38 0.98
CA LEU A 42 5.02 -14.12 -0.39
C LEU A 42 4.53 -15.40 -1.06
N HIS A 43 5.32 -16.46 -0.93
CA HIS A 43 5.04 -17.76 -1.53
C HIS A 43 3.70 -18.35 -1.06
N LYS A 44 3.38 -18.24 0.25
CA LYS A 44 2.16 -18.84 0.82
C LYS A 44 0.87 -18.35 0.17
N VAL A 45 0.89 -17.16 -0.46
CA VAL A 45 -0.30 -16.55 -1.09
C VAL A 45 -0.81 -17.41 -2.23
N LEU A 46 0.08 -17.91 -3.09
CA LEU A 46 -0.28 -18.71 -4.27
C LEU A 46 0.18 -20.18 -4.16
N CYS A 47 0.86 -20.56 -3.07
CA CYS A 47 1.38 -21.93 -2.89
C CYS A 47 0.28 -22.99 -3.04
N LYS A 48 -0.86 -22.78 -2.37
CA LYS A 48 -2.02 -23.70 -2.46
C LYS A 48 -2.64 -23.69 -3.85
N ASP A 49 -2.74 -22.52 -4.48
CA ASP A 49 -3.31 -22.38 -5.82
C ASP A 49 -2.47 -23.13 -6.86
N PHE A 50 -1.14 -23.07 -6.77
CA PHE A 50 -0.25 -23.88 -7.61
C PHE A 50 -0.38 -25.38 -7.32
N ALA A 51 -0.55 -25.76 -6.04
CA ALA A 51 -0.68 -27.17 -5.65
C ALA A 51 -2.02 -27.78 -6.07
N SER A 52 -3.07 -26.97 -6.18
CA SER A 52 -4.45 -27.39 -6.49
C SER A 52 -4.95 -26.84 -7.82
N LEU A 53 -4.02 -26.52 -8.73
CA LEU A 53 -4.35 -25.89 -10.00
C LEU A 53 -5.28 -26.79 -10.84
N ALA A 54 -6.38 -26.22 -11.32
CA ALA A 54 -7.29 -26.90 -12.22
C ALA A 54 -6.58 -27.35 -13.51
N PRO A 55 -7.01 -28.46 -14.14
CA PRO A 55 -6.46 -28.91 -15.42
C PRO A 55 -6.47 -27.77 -16.45
N ARG A 56 -5.43 -27.73 -17.28
CA ARG A 56 -5.34 -26.75 -18.37
C ARG A 56 -6.52 -26.98 -19.34
N PRO A 57 -7.34 -25.96 -19.64
CA PRO A 57 -8.52 -26.13 -20.48
C PRO A 57 -8.20 -26.55 -21.93
N SER A 58 -7.15 -25.98 -22.54
CA SER A 58 -6.65 -26.39 -23.86
C SER A 58 -5.18 -25.99 -24.04
N ASP A 59 -4.53 -26.47 -25.10
CA ASP A 59 -3.15 -26.09 -25.44
C ASP A 59 -2.97 -24.63 -25.83
N ASP A 60 -4.06 -23.90 -26.05
CA ASP A 60 -4.06 -22.46 -26.26
C ASP A 60 -4.23 -21.69 -24.95
N HIS A 61 -4.34 -22.36 -23.79
CA HIS A 61 -4.41 -21.66 -22.50
C HIS A 61 -3.04 -21.54 -21.87
N ARG A 62 -2.77 -20.36 -21.30
CA ARG A 62 -1.58 -20.10 -20.49
C ARG A 62 -1.94 -19.65 -19.10
N LEU A 63 -1.15 -20.10 -18.14
CA LEU A 63 -1.31 -19.71 -16.75
C LEU A 63 -0.76 -18.30 -16.55
N ALA A 64 -1.56 -17.44 -15.93
CA ALA A 64 -1.24 -16.06 -15.62
C ALA A 64 -1.39 -15.77 -14.12
N PHE A 65 -0.72 -14.73 -13.64
CA PHE A 65 -1.14 -14.08 -12.40
C PHE A 65 -2.21 -13.06 -12.70
N TYR A 66 -3.33 -13.13 -11.98
CA TYR A 66 -4.41 -12.16 -12.09
C TYR A 66 -4.57 -11.42 -10.76
N PHE A 67 -4.63 -10.10 -10.84
CA PHE A 67 -4.88 -9.20 -9.72
C PHE A 67 -6.25 -8.56 -9.89
N PRO A 68 -7.31 -9.20 -9.37
CA PRO A 68 -8.68 -8.72 -9.50
C PRO A 68 -8.96 -7.45 -8.69
N LEU A 69 -10.00 -6.71 -9.08
CA LEU A 69 -10.56 -5.60 -8.28
C LEU A 69 -11.46 -6.08 -7.14
N ASP A 70 -12.22 -7.16 -7.38
CA ASP A 70 -13.25 -7.67 -6.47
C ASP A 70 -12.70 -8.59 -5.37
N SER A 71 -11.38 -8.76 -5.30
CA SER A 71 -10.71 -9.64 -4.36
C SER A 71 -9.40 -9.01 -3.90
N ASP A 72 -9.10 -9.17 -2.62
CA ASP A 72 -7.84 -8.68 -2.06
C ASP A 72 -6.67 -9.64 -2.29
N LYS A 73 -6.90 -10.82 -2.87
CA LYS A 73 -5.84 -11.78 -3.18
C LYS A 73 -5.65 -11.94 -4.68
N PRO A 74 -4.38 -12.02 -5.15
CA PRO A 74 -4.11 -12.44 -6.52
C PRO A 74 -4.49 -13.90 -6.69
N LYS A 75 -4.74 -14.31 -7.93
CA LYS A 75 -5.18 -15.65 -8.30
C LYS A 75 -4.39 -16.14 -9.50
N LEU A 76 -4.33 -17.47 -9.66
CA LEU A 76 -3.90 -18.09 -10.90
C LEU A 76 -5.09 -18.14 -11.87
N GLN A 77 -4.87 -17.69 -13.10
CA GLN A 77 -5.91 -17.63 -14.13
C GLN A 77 -5.42 -18.31 -15.40
N TRP A 78 -6.22 -19.25 -15.93
CA TRP A 78 -6.03 -19.76 -17.28
C TRP A 78 -6.55 -18.72 -18.27
N VAL A 79 -5.67 -18.25 -19.16
CA VAL A 79 -5.95 -17.22 -20.16
C VAL A 79 -5.82 -17.85 -21.54
N TRP A 80 -6.88 -17.72 -22.35
CA TRP A 80 -6.85 -18.18 -23.73
C TRP A 80 -5.95 -17.26 -24.58
N ARG A 81 -4.99 -17.89 -25.24
CA ARG A 81 -3.89 -17.32 -26.03
C ARG A 81 -3.65 -18.24 -27.24
N PRO A 82 -4.55 -18.24 -28.24
CA PRO A 82 -4.39 -19.06 -29.42
C PRO A 82 -3.13 -18.66 -30.17
N ARG A 83 -2.38 -19.65 -30.68
CA ARG A 83 -1.22 -19.39 -31.54
C ARG A 83 -1.71 -18.90 -32.91
N THR A 84 -1.83 -17.60 -33.11
CA THR A 84 -2.08 -17.06 -34.45
C THR A 84 -0.80 -17.13 -35.28
N ARG A 85 -0.77 -18.02 -36.29
CA ARG A 85 0.18 -17.93 -37.40
C ARG A 85 -0.47 -17.08 -38.48
N HIS A 86 -0.03 -15.84 -38.67
CA HIS A 86 -0.41 -15.08 -39.85
C HIS A 86 0.41 -15.53 -41.06
N PRO A 87 -0.23 -15.84 -42.21
CA PRO A 87 0.48 -16.24 -43.43
C PRO A 87 1.29 -15.11 -44.08
N GLU A 88 0.95 -13.83 -43.84
CA GLU A 88 1.51 -12.71 -44.61
C GLU A 88 1.65 -11.44 -43.75
N GLY A 89 2.86 -11.21 -43.21
CA GLY A 89 3.52 -9.91 -42.97
C GLY A 89 2.81 -8.71 -42.32
N GLY A 90 1.56 -8.81 -41.86
CA GLY A 90 0.83 -7.69 -41.24
C GLY A 90 1.17 -7.46 -39.76
N GLU A 91 0.91 -6.25 -39.26
CA GLU A 91 1.01 -5.92 -37.83
C GLU A 91 0.11 -6.87 -37.01
N ASN A 92 0.71 -7.53 -36.02
CA ASN A 92 0.04 -8.52 -35.19
C ASN A 92 -1.01 -7.86 -34.28
N ILE A 93 -2.26 -7.71 -34.74
CA ILE A 93 -3.39 -7.49 -33.84
C ILE A 93 -3.76 -8.84 -33.25
N ILE A 94 -3.15 -9.19 -32.11
CA ILE A 94 -3.61 -10.35 -31.35
C ILE A 94 -4.89 -9.91 -30.63
N GLU A 95 -6.04 -10.36 -31.15
CA GLU A 95 -7.27 -10.30 -30.38
C GLU A 95 -7.06 -11.11 -29.09
N LEU A 96 -7.11 -10.42 -27.95
CA LEU A 96 -6.99 -11.01 -26.63
C LEU A 96 -8.32 -10.87 -25.89
N PRO A 97 -9.43 -11.44 -26.39
CA PRO A 97 -10.77 -11.17 -25.89
C PRO A 97 -10.91 -11.51 -24.40
N ASN A 98 -10.20 -12.53 -23.90
CA ASN A 98 -10.21 -12.87 -22.48
C ASN A 98 -9.38 -11.90 -21.63
N VAL A 99 -8.32 -11.29 -22.17
CA VAL A 99 -7.53 -10.27 -21.46
C VAL A 99 -8.34 -8.98 -21.36
N GLU A 100 -8.97 -8.55 -22.45
CA GLU A 100 -9.83 -7.35 -22.47
C GLU A 100 -11.02 -7.49 -21.51
N VAL A 101 -11.68 -8.66 -21.50
CA VAL A 101 -12.76 -8.97 -20.54
C VAL A 101 -12.25 -8.95 -19.10
N LEU A 102 -11.12 -9.60 -18.82
CA LEU A 102 -10.53 -9.63 -17.47
C LEU A 102 -10.06 -8.25 -17.00
N LEU A 103 -9.62 -7.41 -17.95
CA LEU A 103 -9.16 -6.05 -17.68
C LEU A 103 -10.28 -5.00 -17.71
N ARG A 104 -11.51 -5.40 -18.09
CA ARG A 104 -12.66 -4.51 -18.31
C ARG A 104 -12.37 -3.37 -19.30
N ALA A 105 -11.42 -3.57 -20.21
CA ALA A 105 -10.99 -2.57 -21.17
C ALA A 105 -11.59 -2.90 -22.55
N ARG A 106 -12.54 -2.09 -23.03
CA ARG A 106 -13.13 -2.29 -24.37
C ARG A 106 -12.25 -1.78 -25.50
N ASP A 107 -11.41 -0.76 -25.25
CA ASP A 107 -10.71 -0.07 -26.34
C ASP A 107 -9.24 0.31 -26.04
N HIS A 108 -8.74 0.15 -24.79
CA HIS A 108 -7.42 0.68 -24.41
C HIS A 108 -6.71 -0.15 -23.32
N THR A 109 -5.83 -1.05 -23.76
CA THR A 109 -4.94 -1.84 -22.88
C THR A 109 -3.52 -1.29 -23.00
N GLU A 110 -2.89 -0.96 -21.86
CA GLU A 110 -1.46 -0.65 -21.81
C GLU A 110 -0.68 -1.89 -21.36
N THR A 111 0.52 -2.07 -21.90
CA THR A 111 1.42 -3.17 -21.54
C THR A 111 2.71 -2.63 -20.97
N ILE A 112 3.05 -3.08 -19.77
CA ILE A 112 4.34 -2.81 -19.13
C ILE A 112 5.16 -4.09 -19.18
N GLN A 113 6.28 -4.06 -19.89
CA GLN A 113 7.19 -5.20 -19.98
C GLN A 113 8.23 -5.17 -18.87
N ILE A 114 8.33 -6.26 -18.11
CA ILE A 114 9.41 -6.51 -17.16
C ILE A 114 10.36 -7.52 -17.80
N LYS A 115 11.49 -7.02 -18.29
CA LYS A 115 12.61 -7.87 -18.67
C LYS A 115 13.22 -8.41 -17.38
N ILE A 116 13.17 -9.72 -17.17
CA ILE A 116 13.87 -10.36 -16.06
C ILE A 116 15.30 -10.61 -16.54
N PRO A 117 16.31 -9.87 -16.04
CA PRO A 117 17.69 -10.22 -16.35
C PRO A 117 18.01 -11.48 -15.58
N LEU A 118 18.01 -12.62 -16.26
CA LEU A 118 18.77 -13.77 -15.79
C LEU A 118 20.24 -13.41 -15.98
N ASP A 119 21.06 -13.62 -14.94
CA ASP A 119 22.49 -13.32 -14.91
C ASP A 119 23.19 -13.63 -16.26
N SER A 120 24.17 -12.79 -16.62
CA SER A 120 24.83 -12.66 -17.93
C SER A 120 25.63 -13.89 -18.40
N ARG A 121 25.38 -15.06 -17.81
CA ARG A 121 26.07 -16.35 -18.06
C ARG A 121 25.21 -17.43 -18.72
N ARG A 122 23.98 -17.12 -19.13
CA ARG A 122 23.23 -17.97 -20.07
C ARG A 122 22.71 -17.14 -21.24
N SER A 123 23.40 -17.28 -22.36
CA SER A 123 22.89 -16.90 -23.67
C SER A 123 21.69 -17.77 -24.06
N ALA A 124 20.59 -17.12 -24.48
CA ALA A 124 19.55 -17.60 -25.41
C ALA A 124 18.14 -17.97 -24.90
N GLU A 125 17.74 -17.74 -23.63
CA GLU A 125 16.34 -17.94 -23.20
C GLU A 125 15.88 -16.86 -22.20
N ASP A 126 15.83 -15.61 -22.66
CA ASP A 126 15.27 -14.48 -21.90
C ASP A 126 13.74 -14.54 -21.92
N HIS A 127 13.11 -15.00 -20.84
CA HIS A 127 11.66 -14.86 -20.69
C HIS A 127 11.33 -13.47 -20.13
N THR A 128 10.34 -12.82 -20.73
CA THR A 128 9.81 -11.53 -20.29
C THR A 128 8.53 -11.75 -19.51
N LEU A 129 8.32 -11.02 -18.43
CA LEU A 129 7.00 -10.95 -17.80
C LEU A 129 6.31 -9.68 -18.29
N THR A 130 5.16 -9.84 -18.93
CA THR A 130 4.38 -8.72 -19.44
C THR A 130 3.17 -8.49 -18.54
N ILE A 131 3.10 -7.30 -17.96
CA ILE A 131 1.95 -6.83 -17.18
C ILE A 131 1.01 -6.10 -18.13
N PHE A 132 -0.21 -6.60 -18.25
CA PHE A 132 -1.31 -5.95 -18.93
C PHE A 132 -2.14 -5.18 -17.90
N CYS A 133 -2.38 -3.90 -18.18
CA CYS A 133 -3.17 -3.01 -17.34
C CYS A 133 -4.06 -2.10 -18.20
N HIS A 134 -5.06 -1.48 -17.59
CA HIS A 134 -5.87 -0.48 -18.28
C HIS A 134 -5.07 0.81 -18.51
N ARG A 135 -5.21 1.41 -19.71
CA ARG A 135 -4.67 2.75 -20.00
C ARG A 135 -5.31 3.75 -19.04
N GLY A 136 -4.51 4.61 -18.38
CA GLY A 136 -5.07 5.54 -17.38
C GLY A 136 -5.26 4.94 -15.99
N TYR A 137 -4.58 3.82 -15.66
CA TYR A 137 -4.49 3.25 -14.29
C TYR A 137 -3.93 4.22 -13.23
N LEU A 138 -3.60 5.45 -13.63
CA LEU A 138 -3.06 6.54 -12.82
C LEU A 138 -4.01 7.76 -12.71
N SER A 139 -5.07 7.85 -13.52
CA SER A 139 -5.83 9.10 -13.71
C SER A 139 -7.35 8.96 -13.86
N ASP A 140 -7.87 7.78 -14.22
CA ASP A 140 -9.22 7.72 -14.83
C ASP A 140 -10.34 7.31 -13.87
N GLY A 141 -10.26 7.71 -12.60
CA GLY A 141 -11.32 7.42 -11.60
C GLY A 141 -11.58 5.92 -11.39
N ALA A 142 -10.65 5.05 -11.81
CA ALA A 142 -10.77 3.61 -11.69
C ALA A 142 -10.58 3.14 -10.23
N ASP A 143 -11.30 2.09 -9.84
CA ASP A 143 -11.22 1.52 -8.51
C ASP A 143 -9.79 1.05 -8.18
N LEU A 144 -9.38 1.29 -6.93
CA LEU A 144 -8.13 0.81 -6.37
C LEU A 144 -8.02 -0.73 -6.49
N ASN A 145 -6.91 -1.22 -7.05
CA ASN A 145 -6.63 -2.64 -7.12
C ASN A 145 -6.23 -3.19 -5.75
N GLN A 146 -7.23 -3.64 -4.99
CA GLN A 146 -7.04 -4.19 -3.64
C GLN A 146 -6.13 -5.42 -3.64
N SER A 147 -6.08 -6.19 -4.73
CA SER A 147 -5.17 -7.33 -4.87
C SER A 147 -3.70 -6.92 -4.96
N VAL A 148 -3.36 -5.89 -5.74
CA VAL A 148 -1.99 -5.37 -5.81
C VAL A 148 -1.60 -4.69 -4.51
N ILE A 149 -2.51 -3.86 -3.99
CA ILE A 149 -2.37 -3.14 -2.73
C ILE A 149 -2.14 -4.12 -1.56
N TYR A 150 -2.82 -5.28 -1.56
CA TYR A 150 -2.57 -6.37 -0.61
C TYR A 150 -1.12 -6.87 -0.67
N MET A 151 -0.53 -6.99 -1.87
CA MET A 151 0.76 -7.63 -2.07
C MET A 151 1.97 -6.70 -1.83
N ILE A 152 1.83 -5.41 -2.15
CA ILE A 152 2.96 -4.48 -2.10
C ILE A 152 3.09 -3.69 -0.79
N ALA A 153 2.17 -3.91 0.14
CA ALA A 153 1.91 -3.09 1.33
C ALA A 153 1.50 -1.67 0.91
N ARG A 154 0.33 -1.21 1.38
CA ARG A 154 -0.49 -0.09 0.88
C ARG A 154 0.19 1.30 0.91
N ASN A 155 1.47 1.36 1.23
CA ASN A 155 2.26 2.56 1.47
C ASN A 155 2.98 3.11 0.22
N LYS A 156 2.75 2.52 -0.96
CA LYS A 156 3.37 3.00 -2.20
C LYS A 156 2.36 2.95 -3.35
N TRP A 157 1.79 4.10 -3.68
CA TRP A 157 1.00 4.42 -4.88
C TRP A 157 -0.31 3.61 -5.13
N PRO A 158 -1.43 4.26 -5.50
CA PRO A 158 -2.67 3.57 -5.83
C PRO A 158 -2.57 2.93 -7.23
N TRP A 159 -2.22 1.64 -7.29
CA TRP A 159 -2.53 0.85 -8.48
C TRP A 159 -4.04 0.79 -8.64
N THR A 160 -4.57 1.22 -9.78
CA THR A 160 -6.01 1.16 -10.10
C THR A 160 -6.26 0.20 -11.25
N GLY A 161 -7.47 -0.34 -11.33
CA GLY A 161 -7.85 -1.31 -12.35
C GLY A 161 -7.24 -2.71 -12.16
N PRO A 162 -7.84 -3.75 -12.76
CA PRO A 162 -7.28 -5.11 -12.71
C PRO A 162 -5.91 -5.19 -13.41
N LEU A 163 -5.03 -6.10 -12.95
CA LEU A 163 -3.78 -6.42 -13.63
C LEU A 163 -3.74 -7.90 -14.03
N LEU A 164 -3.13 -8.18 -15.18
CA LEU A 164 -2.85 -9.54 -15.62
C LEU A 164 -1.37 -9.67 -15.98
N VAL A 165 -0.70 -10.71 -15.52
CA VAL A 165 0.72 -10.94 -15.79
C VAL A 165 0.93 -12.27 -16.48
N LEU A 166 1.58 -12.21 -17.64
CA LEU A 166 1.91 -13.36 -18.45
C LEU A 166 3.42 -13.48 -18.65
N ARG A 167 3.86 -14.71 -18.90
CA ARG A 167 5.24 -15.01 -19.25
C ARG A 167 5.34 -15.17 -20.76
N GLU A 168 6.14 -14.32 -21.39
CA GLU A 168 6.37 -14.31 -22.83
C GLU A 168 7.79 -14.78 -23.12
N ASP A 169 7.94 -15.63 -24.13
CA ASP A 169 9.23 -16.27 -24.44
C ASP A 169 10.18 -15.31 -25.19
N HIS A 170 9.68 -14.20 -25.73
CA HIS A 170 10.50 -13.15 -26.36
C HIS A 170 9.78 -11.77 -26.33
N PRO A 171 10.48 -10.67 -26.02
CA PRO A 171 9.87 -9.33 -25.87
C PRO A 171 9.19 -8.78 -27.12
N ASP A 172 9.64 -9.21 -28.31
CA ASP A 172 9.09 -8.80 -29.62
C ASP A 172 8.22 -9.89 -30.29
N CYS A 173 8.02 -11.04 -29.64
CA CYS A 173 7.25 -12.15 -30.22
C CYS A 173 6.07 -12.52 -29.33
N TYR A 174 4.94 -11.85 -29.55
CA TYR A 174 3.69 -12.13 -28.85
C TYR A 174 3.06 -13.51 -29.18
N SER A 175 3.68 -14.30 -30.05
CA SER A 175 3.15 -15.59 -30.53
C SER A 175 3.50 -16.79 -29.63
N THR A 176 4.45 -16.62 -28.70
CA THR A 176 4.89 -17.70 -27.81
C THR A 176 4.96 -17.20 -26.37
N SER A 177 3.98 -17.64 -25.59
CA SER A 177 3.91 -17.43 -24.14
C SER A 177 4.00 -18.78 -23.42
N SER A 178 4.61 -18.76 -22.24
CA SER A 178 4.74 -19.90 -21.32
C SER A 178 3.86 -19.70 -20.10
N ASP A 179 3.65 -20.75 -19.32
CA ASP A 179 2.95 -20.65 -18.04
C ASP A 179 3.83 -19.92 -17.01
N VAL A 180 3.23 -19.04 -16.21
CA VAL A 180 3.92 -18.48 -15.04
C VAL A 180 4.26 -19.58 -14.03
N VAL A 181 5.41 -19.46 -13.37
CA VAL A 181 5.81 -20.32 -12.24
C VAL A 181 5.80 -19.53 -10.94
N SER A 182 5.76 -20.20 -9.78
CA SER A 182 5.67 -19.48 -8.50
C SER A 182 6.89 -18.57 -8.23
N ALA A 183 8.04 -18.83 -8.84
CA ALA A 183 9.21 -17.96 -8.75
C ALA A 183 8.99 -16.59 -9.42
N ASP A 184 8.23 -16.54 -10.52
CA ASP A 184 7.93 -15.32 -11.27
C ASP A 184 7.17 -14.30 -10.40
N PHE A 185 6.33 -14.80 -9.49
CA PHE A 185 5.50 -13.98 -8.61
C PHE A 185 6.33 -13.01 -7.75
N ARG A 186 7.50 -13.44 -7.27
CA ARG A 186 8.40 -12.58 -6.49
C ARG A 186 8.94 -11.42 -7.31
N VAL A 187 9.29 -11.68 -8.56
CA VAL A 187 9.80 -10.65 -9.48
C VAL A 187 8.72 -9.63 -9.77
N VAL A 188 7.49 -10.08 -10.02
CA VAL A 188 6.32 -9.20 -10.21
C VAL A 188 6.09 -8.32 -8.98
N ILE A 189 6.00 -8.90 -7.78
CA ILE A 189 5.73 -8.11 -6.56
C ILE A 189 6.87 -7.14 -6.26
N GLN A 190 8.12 -7.53 -6.50
CA GLN A 190 9.26 -6.64 -6.33
C GLN A 190 9.20 -5.47 -7.32
N PHE A 191 8.90 -5.73 -8.60
CA PHE A 191 8.70 -4.69 -9.60
C PHE A 191 7.57 -3.74 -9.21
N LEU A 192 6.40 -4.26 -8.82
CA LEU A 192 5.26 -3.43 -8.40
C LEU A 192 5.65 -2.55 -7.20
N LYS A 193 6.43 -3.06 -6.24
CA LYS A 193 6.96 -2.29 -5.10
C LYS A 193 7.95 -1.19 -5.51
N ASP A 194 8.83 -1.48 -6.47
CA ASP A 194 9.88 -0.56 -6.91
C ASP A 194 9.35 0.49 -7.88
N ARG A 195 8.42 0.15 -8.78
CA ARG A 195 7.75 1.12 -9.67
C ARG A 195 7.02 2.19 -8.86
N CYS A 196 6.42 1.84 -7.73
CA CYS A 196 5.84 2.84 -6.83
C CYS A 196 6.88 3.77 -6.17
N LYS A 197 8.14 3.34 -6.01
CA LYS A 197 9.23 4.23 -5.55
C LYS A 197 9.66 5.20 -6.68
N TYR A 198 9.86 4.68 -7.89
CA TYR A 198 10.22 5.49 -9.06
C TYR A 198 9.15 6.53 -9.39
N GLN A 199 7.86 6.23 -9.20
CA GLN A 199 6.79 7.21 -9.41
C GLN A 199 6.68 8.26 -8.30
N GLN A 200 7.00 7.93 -7.04
CA GLN A 200 7.17 8.95 -5.98
C GLN A 200 8.31 9.92 -6.31
N GLU A 201 9.34 9.45 -7.02
CA GLU A 201 10.40 10.29 -7.58
C GLU A 201 10.00 11.00 -8.89
N GLU A 202 8.94 10.59 -9.60
CA GLU A 202 8.36 11.32 -10.74
C GLU A 202 7.37 12.40 -10.31
N ILE A 203 6.77 12.31 -9.11
CA ILE A 203 6.15 13.47 -8.44
C ILE A 203 7.27 14.38 -7.91
N LYS A 204 8.02 14.94 -8.86
CA LYS A 204 8.92 16.09 -8.69
C LYS A 204 8.16 17.38 -8.89
N ASP A 205 6.87 17.40 -8.60
CA ASP A 205 6.18 18.67 -8.44
C ASP A 205 6.44 19.15 -7.01
N PRO A 206 7.36 20.11 -6.79
CA PRO A 206 7.59 20.67 -5.48
C PRO A 206 6.32 21.34 -4.91
N GLU A 207 5.31 21.65 -5.74
CA GLU A 207 4.03 22.20 -5.30
C GLU A 207 3.04 21.14 -4.78
N SER A 208 3.32 19.85 -4.98
CA SER A 208 2.46 18.78 -4.47
C SER A 208 2.52 18.70 -2.93
N PRO A 209 1.37 18.69 -2.22
CA PRO A 209 1.36 18.72 -0.75
C PRO A 209 1.93 17.44 -0.13
N GLN A 210 2.56 17.57 1.04
CA GLN A 210 2.96 16.44 1.87
C GLN A 210 1.79 15.88 2.69
N GLY A 211 1.71 14.55 2.70
CA GLY A 211 0.97 13.76 3.67
C GLY A 211 1.90 13.04 4.64
N ILE A 212 1.47 12.95 5.89
CA ILE A 212 2.14 12.18 6.94
C ILE A 212 1.38 10.88 7.16
N VAL A 213 2.06 9.75 7.00
CA VAL A 213 1.53 8.42 7.30
C VAL A 213 1.92 8.05 8.72
N LEU A 214 0.93 7.71 9.55
CA LEU A 214 1.11 7.23 10.92
C LEU A 214 0.68 5.76 10.98
N ARG A 215 1.66 4.85 11.09
CA ARG A 215 1.44 3.41 11.06
C ARG A 215 1.07 2.85 12.41
N CYS A 216 0.13 1.91 12.42
CA CYS A 216 -0.12 1.08 13.61
C CYS A 216 0.99 0.03 13.79
N MET A 217 1.16 -0.46 15.01
CA MET A 217 2.23 -1.41 15.35
C MET A 217 2.09 -2.73 14.60
N GLY A 218 0.85 -3.16 14.34
CA GLY A 218 0.54 -4.33 13.54
C GLY A 218 1.17 -4.25 12.16
N ASP A 219 0.99 -3.14 11.44
CA ASP A 219 1.56 -2.96 10.09
C ASP A 219 3.08 -2.78 10.13
N VAL A 220 3.64 -2.15 11.17
CA VAL A 220 5.11 -2.04 11.37
C VAL A 220 5.73 -3.42 11.58
N SER A 221 5.08 -4.29 12.35
CA SER A 221 5.60 -5.61 12.70
C SER A 221 5.68 -6.58 11.52
N LEU A 222 4.91 -6.33 10.46
CA LEU A 222 4.85 -7.19 9.27
C LEU A 222 5.99 -6.98 8.29
N VAL A 223 6.67 -5.84 8.33
CA VAL A 223 7.71 -5.50 7.36
C VAL A 223 8.98 -5.03 8.09
N GLN A 224 10.02 -5.85 8.05
CA GLN A 224 11.33 -5.49 8.61
C GLN A 224 11.85 -4.19 7.97
N GLY A 225 12.20 -3.22 8.83
CA GLY A 225 12.78 -1.94 8.42
C GLY A 225 11.79 -0.84 8.03
N ILE A 226 10.47 -1.05 8.22
CA ILE A 226 9.49 0.05 8.10
C ILE A 226 9.45 0.85 9.41
N PHE A 227 9.55 2.17 9.28
CA PHE A 227 9.35 3.10 10.40
C PHE A 227 7.86 3.29 10.69
N SER A 228 7.52 3.61 11.93
CA SER A 228 6.16 3.94 12.35
C SER A 228 5.57 5.15 11.62
N THR A 229 6.40 5.95 10.95
CA THR A 229 5.99 7.16 10.22
C THR A 229 6.57 7.20 8.81
N ALA A 230 5.93 7.92 7.89
CA ALA A 230 6.49 8.26 6.58
C ALA A 230 5.90 9.57 6.04
N VAL A 231 6.64 10.21 5.13
CA VAL A 231 6.18 11.38 4.36
C VAL A 231 5.91 10.94 2.93
N LEU A 232 4.78 11.36 2.37
CA LEU A 232 4.37 11.09 1.00
C LEU A 232 4.01 12.40 0.29
N ARG A 233 4.39 12.58 -0.97
CA ARG A 233 3.83 13.62 -1.84
C ARG A 233 2.50 13.14 -2.40
N ILE A 234 1.46 13.97 -2.31
CA ILE A 234 0.09 13.61 -2.66
C ILE A 234 -0.28 14.24 -4.00
N SER A 235 -0.73 13.41 -4.95
CA SER A 235 -1.24 13.88 -6.24
C SER A 235 -2.48 14.76 -6.08
N ALA A 236 -2.68 15.73 -6.98
CA ALA A 236 -3.91 16.53 -7.04
C ALA A 236 -5.18 15.68 -7.26
N SER A 237 -5.04 14.47 -7.81
CA SER A 237 -6.12 13.51 -8.04
C SER A 237 -6.35 12.51 -6.90
N ASP A 238 -5.61 12.59 -5.79
CA ASP A 238 -5.80 11.64 -4.67
C ASP A 238 -7.18 11.85 -4.01
N PRO A 239 -7.99 10.79 -3.79
CA PRO A 239 -9.32 10.91 -3.18
C PRO A 239 -9.32 11.55 -1.79
N ILE A 240 -8.17 11.64 -1.11
CA ILE A 240 -8.08 12.34 0.18
C ILE A 240 -8.56 13.80 0.09
N HIS A 241 -8.43 14.46 -1.07
CA HIS A 241 -8.86 15.85 -1.26
C HIS A 241 -10.38 16.02 -1.21
N GLU A 242 -11.15 14.94 -1.36
CA GLU A 242 -12.61 14.93 -1.29
C GLU A 242 -13.14 14.67 0.13
N LEU A 243 -12.24 14.39 1.08
CA LEU A 243 -12.63 14.12 2.46
C LEU A 243 -12.97 15.40 3.22
N GLU A 244 -13.81 15.23 4.24
CA GLU A 244 -14.12 16.28 5.18
C GLU A 244 -13.06 16.38 6.29
N PRO A 245 -12.66 17.60 6.69
CA PRO A 245 -11.77 17.76 7.83
C PRO A 245 -12.41 17.30 9.13
N THR A 246 -11.58 16.88 10.09
CA THR A 246 -12.09 16.47 11.40
C THR A 246 -12.72 17.65 12.14
N ASN A 247 -13.77 17.41 12.92
CA ASN A 247 -14.46 18.44 13.71
C ASN A 247 -13.50 19.25 14.59
N VAL A 248 -12.56 18.58 15.27
CA VAL A 248 -11.58 19.23 16.14
C VAL A 248 -10.54 20.03 15.37
N SER A 249 -10.09 19.54 14.21
CA SER A 249 -9.13 20.28 13.38
C SER A 249 -9.75 21.54 12.77
N ARG A 250 -11.03 21.50 12.37
CA ARG A 250 -11.77 22.71 11.97
C ARG A 250 -11.90 23.70 13.13
N GLN A 251 -12.23 23.22 14.33
CA GLN A 251 -12.36 24.08 15.51
C GLN A 251 -11.04 24.78 15.87
N MET A 252 -9.91 24.11 15.65
CA MET A 252 -8.58 24.66 15.86
C MET A 252 -8.13 25.62 14.73
N GLU A 253 -8.94 25.84 13.69
CA GLU A 253 -8.59 26.63 12.50
C GLU A 253 -7.40 26.06 11.71
N LEU A 254 -7.19 24.74 11.80
CA LEU A 254 -6.19 24.00 11.02
C LEU A 254 -6.84 22.74 10.42
N PRO A 255 -7.67 22.86 9.37
CA PRO A 255 -8.42 21.74 8.85
C PRO A 255 -7.50 20.61 8.33
N LEU A 256 -7.61 19.43 8.94
CA LEU A 256 -6.84 18.24 8.60
C LEU A 256 -7.73 17.17 7.96
N LEU A 257 -7.30 16.66 6.82
CA LEU A 257 -7.91 15.53 6.11
C LEU A 257 -7.23 14.24 6.57
N ILE A 258 -8.03 13.23 6.92
CA ILE A 258 -7.51 11.96 7.46
C ILE A 258 -8.15 10.79 6.74
N ARG A 259 -7.29 9.93 6.18
CA ARG A 259 -7.70 8.70 5.51
C ARG A 259 -7.20 7.48 6.28
N LYS A 260 -8.09 6.54 6.60
CA LYS A 260 -7.69 5.22 7.11
C LYS A 260 -7.11 4.37 5.98
N TYR A 261 -6.03 3.65 6.27
CA TYR A 261 -5.62 2.50 5.50
C TYR A 261 -6.25 1.24 6.11
N PRO A 262 -6.76 0.32 5.29
CA PRO A 262 -7.26 -0.93 5.84
C PRO A 262 -6.10 -1.78 6.40
N ARG A 263 -6.34 -2.42 7.55
CA ARG A 263 -5.34 -3.14 8.39
C ARG A 263 -4.61 -4.24 7.64
N GLU A 264 -3.28 -4.20 7.55
CA GLU A 264 -2.50 -5.27 6.92
C GLU A 264 -2.34 -6.49 7.85
N GLY A 265 -2.15 -6.25 9.15
CA GLY A 265 -1.90 -7.33 10.14
C GLY A 265 -3.13 -8.06 10.67
N SER A 266 -4.34 -7.52 10.53
CA SER A 266 -5.59 -8.21 10.93
C SER A 266 -5.82 -9.54 10.20
N ARG A 267 -5.05 -9.78 9.13
CA ARG A 267 -5.00 -11.01 8.31
C ARG A 267 -4.15 -12.12 8.93
N TYR A 268 -3.45 -11.84 10.02
CA TYR A 268 -2.65 -12.78 10.78
C TYR A 268 -3.38 -13.02 12.11
N HIS A 269 -3.97 -14.21 12.27
CA HIS A 269 -4.74 -14.57 13.47
C HIS A 269 -3.93 -14.51 14.78
N ASP A 270 -2.60 -14.37 14.69
CA ASP A 270 -1.68 -14.33 15.82
C ASP A 270 -1.36 -12.90 16.30
N LEU A 271 -1.79 -11.85 15.60
CA LEU A 271 -1.57 -10.47 16.01
C LEU A 271 -2.74 -9.95 16.86
N HIS A 272 -2.44 -9.56 18.09
CA HIS A 272 -3.42 -9.06 19.04
C HIS A 272 -4.08 -7.76 18.54
N GLU A 273 -5.39 -7.58 18.71
CA GLU A 273 -6.14 -6.43 18.19
C GLU A 273 -5.55 -5.07 18.60
N ILE A 274 -5.00 -5.00 19.82
CA ILE A 274 -4.30 -3.83 20.38
C ILE A 274 -3.14 -3.34 19.50
N TRP A 275 -2.54 -4.20 18.67
CA TRP A 275 -1.44 -3.79 17.77
C TRP A 275 -1.95 -2.94 16.60
N PHE A 276 -3.25 -3.02 16.29
CA PHE A 276 -3.88 -2.21 15.25
C PHE A 276 -4.44 -0.89 15.79
N GLU A 277 -4.44 -0.70 17.10
CA GLU A 277 -4.82 0.58 17.67
C GLU A 277 -3.89 1.68 17.15
N ASN A 278 -4.50 2.80 16.81
CA ASN A 278 -3.81 3.99 16.38
C ASN A 278 -4.30 5.15 17.21
N GLU A 279 -3.63 5.36 18.35
CA GLU A 279 -3.98 6.42 19.28
C GLU A 279 -3.92 7.80 18.63
N SER A 280 -3.02 8.01 17.66
CA SER A 280 -2.95 9.25 16.91
C SER A 280 -4.20 9.46 16.06
N GLY A 281 -4.68 8.41 15.38
CA GLY A 281 -5.94 8.46 14.63
C GLY A 281 -7.16 8.68 15.52
N ALA A 282 -7.17 8.11 16.73
CA ALA A 282 -8.21 8.35 17.72
C ALA A 282 -8.19 9.81 18.21
N ALA A 283 -7.01 10.35 18.55
CA ALA A 283 -6.84 11.72 19.02
C ALA A 283 -7.24 12.76 17.96
N LEU A 284 -6.82 12.55 16.70
CA LEU A 284 -7.13 13.48 15.61
C LEU A 284 -8.62 13.51 15.22
N ASN A 285 -9.38 12.49 15.62
CA ASN A 285 -10.84 12.38 15.43
C ASN A 285 -11.61 12.43 16.75
N LEU A 286 -11.08 13.20 17.71
CA LEU A 286 -11.71 13.46 19.00
C LEU A 286 -13.07 14.15 18.83
N ASP A 287 -14.11 13.59 19.43
CA ASP A 287 -15.44 14.18 19.40
C ASP A 287 -15.58 15.33 20.40
N ILE A 288 -15.62 16.54 19.85
CA ILE A 288 -15.79 17.79 20.59
C ILE A 288 -17.21 18.36 20.45
N ARG A 289 -18.20 17.58 19.99
CA ARG A 289 -19.58 18.07 19.85
C ARG A 289 -20.26 18.07 21.23
N PRO A 290 -20.71 19.23 21.74
CA PRO A 290 -21.23 19.36 23.11
C PRO A 290 -22.42 18.44 23.44
N ASP A 291 -23.25 18.15 22.44
CA ASP A 291 -24.44 17.31 22.50
C ASP A 291 -24.17 15.82 22.25
N SER A 292 -22.93 15.45 21.90
CA SER A 292 -22.59 14.08 21.56
C SER A 292 -22.42 13.17 22.78
N GLU A 293 -22.92 11.94 22.65
CA GLU A 293 -22.69 10.85 23.60
C GLU A 293 -21.23 10.38 23.63
N THR A 294 -20.49 10.57 22.53
CA THR A 294 -19.07 10.24 22.41
C THR A 294 -18.14 11.38 22.79
N TRP A 295 -18.65 12.45 23.43
CA TRP A 295 -17.86 13.58 23.93
C TRP A 295 -16.57 13.13 24.63
N GLY A 296 -15.43 13.68 24.19
CA GLY A 296 -14.11 13.39 24.78
C GLY A 296 -13.51 12.04 24.34
N LYS A 297 -14.15 11.33 23.41
CA LYS A 297 -13.67 10.07 22.82
C LYS A 297 -13.57 10.21 21.31
N ALA A 298 -12.82 9.31 20.67
CA ALA A 298 -12.82 9.25 19.20
C ALA A 298 -14.22 8.94 18.67
N LEU A 299 -14.58 9.45 17.49
CA LEU A 299 -15.86 9.11 16.85
C LEU A 299 -15.99 7.58 16.59
N PRO A 300 -17.21 7.00 16.60
CA PRO A 300 -17.40 5.54 16.50
C PRO A 300 -16.74 4.90 15.27
N GLU A 301 -16.79 5.56 14.12
CA GLU A 301 -16.16 5.11 12.88
C GLU A 301 -14.63 5.09 12.97
N TRP A 302 -14.05 5.85 13.91
CA TRP A 302 -12.62 5.87 14.21
C TRP A 302 -12.23 4.84 15.27
N GLN A 303 -13.16 4.44 16.14
CA GLN A 303 -13.00 3.32 17.07
C GLN A 303 -13.15 1.95 16.39
N LYS A 304 -13.98 1.88 15.33
CA LYS A 304 -14.14 0.66 14.53
C LYS A 304 -12.96 0.48 13.59
N ASP A 305 -12.36 -0.70 13.60
CA ASP A 305 -11.22 -1.06 12.74
C ASP A 305 -10.06 -0.04 12.72
N PRO A 306 -9.45 0.34 13.88
CA PRO A 306 -8.29 1.23 13.89
C PRO A 306 -7.11 0.64 13.12
N GLY A 307 -6.29 1.47 12.49
CA GLY A 307 -5.17 1.02 11.67
C GLY A 307 -4.26 2.17 11.27
N THR A 308 -3.37 1.94 10.31
CA THR A 308 -2.54 3.00 9.74
C THR A 308 -3.38 4.13 9.14
N ILE A 309 -2.95 5.38 9.28
CA ILE A 309 -3.67 6.55 8.74
C ILE A 309 -2.74 7.44 7.91
N MET A 310 -3.31 8.21 6.99
CA MET A 310 -2.66 9.35 6.34
C MET A 310 -3.29 10.65 6.85
N VAL A 311 -2.47 11.65 7.12
CA VAL A 311 -2.87 12.99 7.56
C VAL A 311 -2.30 14.02 6.59
N MET A 312 -3.11 14.96 6.14
CA MET A 312 -2.65 16.13 5.39
C MET A 312 -3.48 17.37 5.74
N ARG A 313 -2.98 18.56 5.38
CA ARG A 313 -3.76 19.80 5.49
C ARG A 313 -4.71 19.95 4.31
N GLN A 314 -5.92 20.44 4.56
CA GLN A 314 -6.89 20.73 3.51
C GLN A 314 -6.42 21.87 2.59
N ASP A 315 -5.69 22.84 3.12
CA ASP A 315 -5.16 24.00 2.38
C ASP A 315 -3.94 23.67 1.50
N ARG A 316 -3.55 22.40 1.42
CA ARG A 316 -2.42 21.89 0.65
C ARG A 316 -1.05 22.46 1.03
N ARG A 317 -0.92 23.09 2.20
CA ARG A 317 0.41 23.38 2.74
C ARG A 317 1.02 22.11 3.35
N ASP A 318 2.33 22.04 3.36
CA ASP A 318 3.05 20.94 4.00
C ASP A 318 2.80 20.97 5.52
N ILE A 319 2.70 19.78 6.11
CA ILE A 319 2.65 19.58 7.55
C ILE A 319 3.72 18.56 7.93
N THR A 320 4.53 18.89 8.95
CA THR A 320 5.62 18.00 9.36
C THR A 320 5.15 16.97 10.38
N MET A 321 5.92 15.88 10.52
CA MET A 321 5.64 14.84 11.50
C MET A 321 5.63 15.39 12.94
N GLU A 322 6.52 16.32 13.24
CA GLU A 322 6.66 16.93 14.57
C GLU A 322 5.43 17.81 14.87
N GLN A 323 4.90 18.51 13.87
CA GLN A 323 3.66 19.29 14.01
C GLN A 323 2.46 18.36 14.25
N VAL A 324 2.34 17.27 13.48
CA VAL A 324 1.27 16.28 13.71
C VAL A 324 1.39 15.64 15.09
N SER A 325 2.61 15.31 15.54
CA SER A 325 2.86 14.78 16.89
C SER A 325 2.41 15.75 17.98
N ALA A 326 2.73 17.03 17.84
CA ALA A 326 2.32 18.05 18.79
C ALA A 326 0.80 18.20 18.85
N ILE A 327 0.11 18.15 17.69
CA ILE A 327 -1.36 18.18 17.62
C ILE A 327 -1.94 16.96 18.32
N VAL A 328 -1.44 15.76 18.02
CA VAL A 328 -1.90 14.52 18.67
C VAL A 328 -1.77 14.61 20.19
N GLU A 329 -0.62 15.05 20.69
CA GLU A 329 -0.36 15.13 22.13
C GLU A 329 -1.24 16.18 22.82
N PHE A 330 -1.42 17.33 22.18
CA PHE A 330 -2.35 18.36 22.63
C PHE A 330 -3.77 17.80 22.78
N LEU A 331 -4.26 17.10 21.75
CA LEU A 331 -5.60 16.52 21.74
C LEU A 331 -5.77 15.43 22.80
N LYS A 332 -4.76 14.58 23.02
CA LYS A 332 -4.77 13.57 24.10
C LYS A 332 -4.89 14.22 25.47
N CYS A 333 -4.07 15.24 25.75
CA CYS A 333 -4.11 15.99 27.01
C CYS A 333 -5.48 16.63 27.28
N ARG A 334 -6.16 17.15 26.23
CA ARG A 334 -7.51 17.72 26.38
C ARG A 334 -8.59 16.66 26.53
N ALA A 335 -8.49 15.56 25.79
CA ALA A 335 -9.40 14.43 25.91
C ALA A 335 -9.42 13.87 27.35
N GLU A 336 -8.26 13.77 28.01
CA GLU A 336 -8.20 13.38 29.42
C GLU A 336 -9.02 14.30 30.33
N THR A 337 -8.94 15.61 30.12
CA THR A 337 -9.68 16.60 30.91
C THR A 337 -11.19 16.46 30.66
N MET A 338 -11.58 16.30 29.39
CA MET A 338 -12.98 16.10 28.99
C MET A 338 -13.58 14.84 29.61
N ASN A 339 -12.79 13.77 29.78
CA ASN A 339 -13.23 12.50 30.36
C ASN A 339 -13.26 12.50 31.89
N LYS A 340 -12.45 13.34 32.55
CA LYS A 340 -12.37 13.44 34.02
C LYS A 340 -13.42 14.37 34.62
N VAL A 341 -13.89 15.36 33.86
CA VAL A 341 -14.80 16.41 34.36
C VAL A 341 -16.20 16.23 33.79
N VAL A 342 -17.18 16.07 34.67
CA VAL A 342 -18.60 16.07 34.27
C VAL A 342 -19.00 17.50 33.91
N MET A 343 -19.35 17.71 32.65
CA MET A 343 -19.78 19.00 32.10
C MET A 343 -21.18 18.88 31.51
N ASP A 344 -22.06 19.83 31.82
CA ASP A 344 -23.30 20.01 31.08
C ASP A 344 -23.04 20.55 29.67
N ARG A 345 -24.08 20.64 28.84
CA ARG A 345 -23.94 21.08 27.44
C ARG A 345 -23.32 22.49 27.33
N LEU A 346 -23.71 23.43 28.19
CA LEU A 346 -23.22 24.81 28.11
C LEU A 346 -21.74 24.89 28.52
N ALA A 347 -21.36 24.15 29.57
CA ALA A 347 -19.98 24.02 30.00
C ALA A 347 -19.12 23.35 28.91
N ARG A 348 -19.65 22.34 28.20
CA ARG A 348 -18.97 21.73 27.04
C ARG A 348 -18.79 22.75 25.91
N GLU A 349 -19.82 23.50 25.54
CA GLU A 349 -19.73 24.56 24.51
C GLU A 349 -18.65 25.61 24.86
N GLN A 350 -18.64 26.05 26.12
CA GLN A 350 -17.61 26.98 26.61
C GLN A 350 -16.22 26.34 26.62
N PHE A 351 -16.10 25.10 27.06
CA PHE A 351 -14.84 24.36 27.06
C PHE A 351 -14.25 24.28 25.66
N VAL A 352 -15.05 23.91 24.65
CA VAL A 352 -14.56 23.82 23.27
C VAL A 352 -14.00 25.16 22.80
N ARG A 353 -14.78 26.23 22.94
CA ARG A 353 -14.45 27.58 22.46
C ARG A 353 -13.17 28.15 23.07
N HIS A 354 -12.87 27.81 24.32
CA HIS A 354 -11.70 28.35 25.01
C HIS A 354 -10.49 27.41 25.01
N THR A 355 -10.68 26.13 24.67
CA THR A 355 -9.61 25.12 24.78
C THR A 355 -9.00 24.78 23.43
N PHE A 356 -9.84 24.57 22.40
CA PHE A 356 -9.38 24.13 21.09
C PHE A 356 -9.19 25.33 20.16
N THR A 357 -8.38 26.31 20.59
CA THR A 357 -8.01 27.47 19.79
C THR A 357 -6.56 27.37 19.33
N LYS A 358 -6.23 28.14 18.29
CA LYS A 358 -4.86 28.34 17.82
C LYS A 358 -3.93 28.76 18.96
N GLU A 359 -4.32 29.75 19.77
CA GLU A 359 -3.49 30.31 20.85
C GLU A 359 -3.22 29.27 21.93
N CYS A 360 -4.23 28.48 22.31
CA CYS A 360 -4.06 27.40 23.28
C CYS A 360 -3.13 26.30 22.78
N PHE A 361 -3.21 25.98 21.49
CA PHE A 361 -2.30 25.02 20.88
C PHE A 361 -0.86 25.57 20.79
N GLU A 362 -0.67 26.81 20.31
CA GLU A 362 0.67 27.41 20.20
C GLU A 362 1.32 27.54 21.58
N LYS A 363 0.55 27.94 22.59
CA LYS A 363 1.03 27.95 23.98
C LYS A 363 1.48 26.56 24.44
N PHE A 364 0.68 25.52 24.17
CA PHE A 364 1.07 24.15 24.48
C PHE A 364 2.33 23.72 23.71
N LEU A 365 2.43 24.05 22.43
CA LEU A 365 3.56 23.70 21.57
C LEU A 365 4.88 24.26 22.12
N PHE A 366 4.91 25.55 22.44
CA PHE A 366 6.13 26.24 22.85
C PHE A 366 6.45 26.10 24.35
N ASP A 367 5.45 26.05 25.22
CA ASP A 367 5.67 26.05 26.67
C ASP A 367 5.73 24.62 27.26
N VAL A 368 5.16 23.63 26.56
CA VAL A 368 5.03 22.26 27.09
C VAL A 368 5.71 21.25 26.18
N PHE A 369 5.29 21.15 24.92
CA PHE A 369 5.71 20.08 24.01
C PHE A 369 7.19 20.17 23.62
N ILE A 370 7.64 21.33 23.13
CA ILE A 370 9.03 21.53 22.74
C ILE A 370 9.97 21.36 23.95
N PRO A 371 9.76 22.03 25.10
CA PRO A 371 10.62 21.87 26.28
C PRO A 371 10.77 20.41 26.73
N ALA A 372 9.67 19.65 26.78
CA ALA A 372 9.70 18.24 27.18
C ALA A 372 10.58 17.35 26.28
N LEU A 373 10.80 17.76 25.01
CA LEU A 373 11.63 17.02 24.04
C LEU A 373 13.08 17.50 23.99
N LEU A 374 13.38 18.68 24.56
CA LEU A 374 14.74 19.23 24.63
C LEU A 374 15.61 18.54 25.69
N ASP A 375 15.00 17.86 26.67
CA ASP A 375 15.68 17.07 27.69
C ASP A 375 16.16 15.69 27.18
N GLY A 376 15.86 15.34 25.93
CA GLY A 376 16.27 14.09 25.27
C GLY A 376 17.36 14.26 24.20
N SER A 377 17.93 13.14 23.74
CA SER A 377 19.02 13.08 22.74
C SER A 377 18.66 13.64 21.34
N ALA A 378 17.38 13.96 21.10
CA ALA A 378 16.86 14.51 19.85
C ALA A 378 16.59 16.04 19.89
N GLY A 379 16.98 16.73 20.96
CA GLY A 379 16.60 18.13 21.22
C GLY A 379 16.95 19.14 20.11
N PHE A 380 17.92 18.86 19.24
CA PHE A 380 18.27 19.78 18.14
C PHE A 380 17.17 19.92 17.07
N ILE A 381 16.39 18.87 16.80
CA ILE A 381 15.33 18.87 15.78
C ILE A 381 14.19 19.80 16.20
N TYR A 382 13.83 19.78 17.49
CA TYR A 382 12.68 20.52 18.02
C TYR A 382 12.95 22.00 18.28
N ARG A 383 14.22 22.44 18.36
CA ARG A 383 14.57 23.87 18.51
C ARG A 383 14.14 24.74 17.33
N LYS A 384 13.93 24.14 16.15
CA LYS A 384 13.49 24.83 14.93
C LYS A 384 12.04 24.52 14.57
N LEU A 385 11.31 23.80 15.42
CA LEU A 385 9.92 23.46 15.16
C LEU A 385 9.07 24.74 15.15
N LYS A 386 8.43 25.00 14.01
CA LYS A 386 7.52 26.12 13.83
C LYS A 386 6.08 25.68 14.09
N SER A 387 5.27 26.62 14.55
CA SER A 387 3.82 26.46 14.60
C SER A 387 3.28 26.10 13.20
N PRO A 388 2.32 25.15 13.07
CA PRO A 388 1.67 24.83 11.80
C PRO A 388 0.84 26.00 11.23
N TYR A 389 0.55 27.03 12.05
CA TYR A 389 -0.11 28.27 11.64
C TYR A 389 0.88 29.32 11.12
N SER A 390 2.19 29.08 11.22
CA SER A 390 3.20 29.99 10.69
C SER A 390 3.23 29.90 9.15
N ASN A 391 3.47 31.04 8.51
CA ASN A 391 3.71 31.11 7.06
C ASN A 391 5.08 30.57 6.66
#